data_AF-A0A9P6MGF0-F1
#
_entry.id   AF-A0A9P6MGF0-F1
#
_cell.length_a   1.000
_cell.length_b   1.000
_cell.length_c   1.000
_cell.angle_alpha   90.00
_cell.angle_beta   90.00
_cell.angle_gamma   90.00
#
_symmetry.space_group_name_H-M   'P 1'
#
loop_
_entity.id
_entity.type
_entity.pdbx_description
1 polymer ?
#
loop_
_entity_poly.entity_id
_entity_poly.type
_entity_poly.pdbx_seq_one_letter_code
_entity_poly.pdbx_strand_id
1 'polypeptide(L)'
;MDAIYQNVINANLDQKLKQVEVHSAMGRDLRPGQAQVMLRVLEDWTKTSETLLKALSAKMTQVQEDYEREKQAKEAFEQNLEKIKKDSANSGAGKHRKLVGSGSHMMDYEMGDQHMFQSPEFMGEFERMSYGGNSSKKSGKRVPHRG
;
A
#
# COMPACT_ATOMS: atom_id res chain seq x y z
N MET A 1 44.79 19.51 8.34
CA MET A 1 44.97 18.57 7.21
C MET A 1 45.77 17.33 7.59
N ASP A 2 46.72 17.43 8.52
CA ASP A 2 47.60 16.32 8.91
C ASP A 2 46.85 15.04 9.38
N ALA A 3 45.76 15.16 10.13
CA ALA A 3 44.97 14.01 10.58
C ALA A 3 44.30 13.20 9.45
N ILE A 4 43.96 13.84 8.32
CA ILE A 4 43.41 13.14 7.15
C ILE A 4 44.54 12.41 6.42
N TYR A 5 45.70 13.05 6.26
CA TYR A 5 46.88 12.45 5.62
C TYR A 5 47.50 11.31 6.44
N GLN A 6 47.40 11.36 7.77
CA GLN A 6 47.83 10.31 8.69
C GLN A 6 46.81 9.16 8.80
N ASN A 7 45.74 9.15 7.99
CA ASN A 7 44.66 8.17 8.02
C ASN A 7 43.95 8.05 9.39
N VAL A 8 44.02 9.08 10.23
CA VAL A 8 43.33 9.12 11.53
C VAL A 8 41.83 9.37 11.34
N ILE A 9 41.49 10.14 10.30
CA ILE A 9 40.11 10.49 9.95
C ILE A 9 39.95 10.36 8.43
N ASN A 10 38.90 9.68 8.00
CA ASN A 10 38.44 9.69 6.61
C ASN A 10 37.31 10.73 6.50
N ALA A 11 37.55 11.82 5.79
CA ALA A 11 36.62 12.94 5.70
C ALA A 11 36.72 13.74 4.40
N ASN A 12 35.60 14.33 3.99
CA ASN A 12 35.52 15.32 2.90
C ASN A 12 35.39 16.74 3.46
N LEU A 13 35.88 17.72 2.71
CA LEU A 13 35.77 19.13 3.07
C LEU A 13 34.69 19.82 2.25
N ASP A 14 33.56 20.15 2.88
CA ASP A 14 32.57 21.03 2.28
C ASP A 14 32.94 22.49 2.57
N GLN A 15 33.60 23.13 1.60
CA GLN A 15 34.05 24.50 1.71
C GLN A 15 32.91 25.52 1.65
N LYS A 16 31.78 25.17 1.00
CA LYS A 16 30.63 26.06 0.88
C LYS A 16 29.93 26.22 2.23
N LEU A 17 29.77 25.11 2.94
CA LEU A 17 29.20 25.09 4.29
C LEU A 17 30.23 25.31 5.39
N LYS A 18 31.53 25.36 5.04
CA LYS A 18 32.66 25.45 5.98
C LYS A 18 32.65 24.31 7.00
N GLN A 19 32.33 23.10 6.56
CA GLN A 19 32.20 21.90 7.37
C GLN A 19 33.14 20.78 6.91
N VAL A 20 33.43 19.86 7.82
CA VAL A 20 34.18 18.63 7.55
C VAL A 20 33.23 17.47 7.75
N GLU A 21 32.97 16.73 6.68
CA GLU A 21 32.11 15.55 6.70
C GLU A 21 32.99 14.33 7.02
N VAL A 22 32.85 13.79 8.23
CA VAL A 22 33.65 12.64 8.69
C VAL A 22 32.90 11.34 8.45
N HIS A 23 33.48 10.45 7.65
CA HIS A 23 32.95 9.11 7.38
C HIS A 23 33.41 8.11 8.43
N SER A 24 34.67 8.19 8.84
CA SER A 24 35.27 7.29 9.82
C SER A 24 36.41 7.98 10.55
N ALA A 25 36.59 7.62 11.81
CA ALA A 25 37.68 8.10 12.64
C ALA A 25 38.19 6.98 13.54
N MET A 26 39.50 6.96 13.79
CA MET A 26 40.09 6.03 14.75
C MET A 26 39.74 6.43 16.19
N GLY A 27 39.35 5.46 17.01
CA GLY A 27 39.14 5.67 18.44
C GLY A 27 40.48 5.86 19.15
N ARG A 28 40.74 7.06 19.68
CA ARG A 28 42.06 7.41 20.25
C ARG A 28 42.19 7.07 21.74
N ASP A 29 41.20 7.45 22.55
CA ASP A 29 41.27 7.34 24.01
C ASP A 29 39.95 6.82 24.57
N LEU A 30 40.02 5.83 25.47
CA LEU A 30 38.89 5.37 26.27
C LEU A 30 39.03 5.90 27.70
N ARG A 31 38.07 6.71 28.14
CA ARG A 31 37.98 7.14 29.54
C ARG A 31 37.23 6.07 30.35
N PRO A 32 37.54 5.92 31.65
CA PRO A 32 36.79 5.01 32.52
C PRO A 32 35.28 5.28 32.44
N GLY A 33 34.48 4.21 32.29
CA GLY A 33 33.02 4.28 32.15
C GLY A 33 32.50 4.50 30.72
N GLN A 34 33.33 4.91 29.75
CA GLN A 34 32.86 5.08 28.35
C GLN A 34 32.58 3.76 27.64
N ALA A 35 33.27 2.67 28.03
CA ALA A 35 33.04 1.35 27.45
C ALA A 35 31.60 0.87 27.69
N GLN A 36 31.06 1.04 28.91
CA GLN A 36 29.65 0.71 29.20
C GLN A 36 28.68 1.56 28.37
N VAL A 37 28.98 2.84 28.16
CA VAL A 37 28.15 3.70 27.31
C VAL A 37 28.17 3.22 25.85
N MET A 38 29.35 2.87 25.32
CA MET A 38 29.48 2.34 23.96
C MET A 38 28.71 1.03 23.80
N LEU A 39 28.82 0.11 24.76
CA LEU A 39 28.05 -1.14 24.76
C LEU A 39 26.55 -0.87 24.74
N ARG A 40 26.06 0.04 25.58
CA ARG A 40 24.64 0.40 25.59
C ARG A 40 24.18 0.98 24.26
N VAL A 41 24.95 1.88 23.65
CA VAL A 41 24.62 2.47 22.34
C VAL A 41 24.55 1.38 21.26
N LEU A 42 25.50 0.44 21.26
CA LEU A 42 25.49 -0.70 20.32
C LEU A 42 24.29 -1.61 20.57
N GLU A 43 23.98 -1.95 21.81
CA GLU A 43 22.79 -2.73 22.16
C GLU A 43 21.50 -2.06 21.69
N ASP A 44 21.36 -0.76 21.91
CA ASP A 44 20.17 0.00 21.50
C ASP A 44 20.04 0.04 19.96
N TRP A 45 21.16 0.18 19.24
CA TRP A 45 21.19 0.08 17.77
C TRP A 45 20.81 -1.31 17.27
N THR A 46 21.32 -2.37 17.89
CA THR A 46 20.96 -3.75 17.55
C THR A 46 19.48 -4.00 17.80
N LYS A 47 18.95 -3.62 18.96
CA LYS A 47 17.52 -3.77 19.29
C LYS A 47 16.62 -3.03 18.30
N THR A 48 17.02 -1.82 17.92
CA THR A 48 16.27 -1.02 16.92
C THR A 48 16.28 -1.74 15.57
N SER A 49 17.44 -2.23 15.13
CA SER A 49 17.59 -2.95 13.87
C SER A 49 16.77 -4.25 13.84
N GLU A 50 16.80 -5.03 14.92
CA GLU A 50 15.97 -6.23 15.06
C GLU A 50 14.47 -5.91 15.02
N THR A 51 14.06 -4.82 15.66
CA THR A 51 12.65 -4.39 15.67
C THR A 51 12.19 -4.02 14.26
N LEU A 52 13.01 -3.29 13.50
CA LEU A 52 12.73 -2.95 12.10
C LEU A 52 12.65 -4.21 11.22
N LEU A 53 13.57 -5.16 11.39
CA LEU A 53 13.54 -6.42 10.64
C LEU A 53 12.28 -7.23 10.95
N LYS A 54 11.89 -7.35 12.23
CA LYS A 54 10.65 -8.03 12.63
C LYS A 54 9.41 -7.36 12.02
N ALA A 55 9.37 -6.03 12.03
CA ALA A 55 8.27 -5.29 11.42
C ALA A 55 8.19 -5.52 9.90
N LEU A 56 9.33 -5.54 9.21
CA LEU A 56 9.38 -5.83 7.78
C LEU A 56 8.93 -7.26 7.47
N SER A 57 9.40 -8.25 8.23
CA SER A 57 8.97 -9.64 8.05
C SER A 57 7.47 -9.81 8.29
N ALA A 58 6.91 -9.18 9.32
CA ALA A 58 5.48 -9.21 9.58
C ALA A 58 4.67 -8.59 8.42
N LYS A 59 5.18 -7.48 7.84
CA LYS A 59 4.56 -6.88 6.65
C LYS A 59 4.65 -7.76 5.42
N MET A 60 5.75 -8.48 5.23
CA MET A 60 5.88 -9.43 4.12
C MET A 60 4.86 -10.57 4.23
N THR A 61 4.71 -11.15 5.43
CA THR A 61 3.69 -12.18 5.68
C THR A 61 2.27 -11.65 5.46
N GLN A 62 1.96 -10.44 5.97
CA GLN A 62 0.67 -9.81 5.75
C GLN A 62 0.37 -9.66 4.25
N VAL A 63 1.33 -9.18 3.46
CA VAL A 63 1.17 -9.01 2.01
C VAL A 63 0.97 -10.36 1.32
N GLN A 64 1.68 -11.42 1.75
CA GLN A 64 1.51 -12.76 1.20
C GLN A 64 0.11 -13.32 1.50
N GLU A 65 -0.37 -13.20 2.74
CA GLU A 65 -1.71 -13.62 3.14
C GLU A 65 -2.80 -12.85 2.38
N ASP A 66 -2.64 -11.53 2.25
CA ASP A 66 -3.57 -10.68 1.50
C ASP A 66 -3.60 -11.08 0.02
N TYR A 67 -2.43 -11.35 -0.58
CA TYR A 67 -2.31 -11.82 -1.97
C TYR A 67 -2.97 -13.19 -2.17
N GLU A 68 -2.74 -14.15 -1.28
CA GLU A 68 -3.35 -15.48 -1.37
C GLU A 68 -4.88 -15.41 -1.21
N ARG A 69 -5.36 -14.57 -0.28
CA ARG A 69 -6.79 -14.33 -0.09
C ARG A 69 -7.43 -13.70 -1.34
N GLU A 70 -6.78 -12.72 -1.93
CA GLU A 70 -7.25 -12.07 -3.16
C GLU A 70 -7.29 -13.07 -4.33
N LYS A 71 -6.24 -13.88 -4.48
CA LYS A 71 -6.17 -14.93 -5.50
C LYS A 71 -7.32 -15.93 -5.35
N GLN A 72 -7.57 -16.42 -4.14
CA GLN A 72 -8.68 -17.35 -3.87
C GLN A 72 -10.05 -16.72 -4.14
N ALA A 73 -10.23 -15.45 -3.75
CA ALA A 73 -11.46 -14.71 -4.01
C ALA A 73 -11.72 -14.56 -5.52
N LYS A 74 -10.68 -14.26 -6.29
CA LYS A 74 -10.75 -14.18 -7.76
C LYS A 74 -11.11 -15.53 -8.39
N GLU A 75 -10.44 -16.60 -7.99
CA GLU A 75 -10.73 -17.96 -8.49
C GLU A 75 -12.16 -18.40 -8.14
N ALA A 76 -12.65 -18.12 -6.92
CA ALA A 76 -14.02 -18.43 -6.52
C ALA A 76 -15.06 -17.62 -7.32
N PHE A 77 -14.76 -16.35 -7.60
CA PHE A 77 -15.62 -15.50 -8.43
C PHE A 77 -15.69 -16.03 -9.88
N GLU A 78 -14.56 -16.39 -10.48
CA GLU A 78 -14.50 -16.99 -11.82
C GLU A 78 -15.29 -18.30 -11.90
N GLN A 79 -15.13 -19.20 -10.92
CA GLN A 79 -15.91 -20.45 -10.86
C GLN A 79 -17.42 -20.20 -10.75
N ASN A 80 -17.84 -19.18 -9.98
CA ASN A 80 -19.25 -18.83 -9.87
C ASN A 80 -19.78 -18.25 -11.18
N LEU A 81 -19.00 -17.44 -11.89
CA LEU A 81 -19.35 -16.95 -13.23
C LEU A 81 -19.52 -18.10 -14.22
N GLU A 82 -18.63 -19.10 -14.19
CA GLU A 82 -18.74 -20.27 -15.06
C GLU A 82 -20.01 -21.09 -14.77
N LYS A 83 -20.34 -21.30 -13.50
CA LYS A 83 -21.59 -21.98 -13.10
C LYS A 83 -22.83 -21.23 -13.61
N ILE A 84 -22.88 -19.91 -13.42
CA ILE A 84 -23.99 -19.07 -13.91
C ILE A 84 -24.10 -19.12 -15.44
N LYS A 85 -22.98 -19.05 -16.16
CA LYS A 85 -22.96 -19.20 -17.63
C LYS A 85 -23.48 -20.57 -18.07
N LYS A 86 -23.10 -21.64 -17.38
CA LYS A 86 -23.56 -23.00 -17.69
C LYS A 86 -25.05 -23.19 -17.38
N ASP A 87 -25.51 -22.69 -16.24
CA ASP A 87 -26.90 -22.79 -15.83
C ASP A 87 -27.81 -21.95 -16.73
N SER A 88 -27.40 -20.74 -17.12
CA SER A 88 -28.12 -19.93 -18.10
C SER A 88 -28.16 -20.56 -19.50
N ALA A 89 -27.07 -21.21 -19.93
CA ALA A 89 -27.05 -21.98 -21.19
C ALA A 89 -27.99 -23.19 -21.14
N ASN A 90 -28.02 -23.94 -20.02
CA ASN A 90 -28.92 -25.09 -19.84
C ASN A 90 -30.39 -24.67 -19.67
N SER A 91 -30.65 -23.51 -19.08
CA SER A 91 -31.99 -22.91 -18.94
C SER A 91 -32.52 -22.33 -20.25
N GLY A 92 -31.67 -22.23 -21.28
CA GLY A 92 -31.93 -21.56 -22.56
C GLY A 92 -32.35 -22.46 -23.72
N ALA A 93 -32.58 -23.76 -23.53
CA ALA A 93 -33.15 -24.65 -24.57
C ALA A 93 -34.69 -24.59 -24.64
N GLY A 94 -35.31 -23.53 -24.12
CA GLY A 94 -36.76 -23.30 -24.13
C GLY A 94 -37.21 -22.46 -25.32
N LYS A 95 -37.42 -23.11 -26.48
CA LYS A 95 -38.27 -22.68 -27.61
C LYS A 95 -38.51 -21.16 -27.75
N HIS A 96 -37.68 -20.48 -28.54
CA HIS A 96 -38.03 -19.18 -29.10
C HIS A 96 -39.20 -19.36 -30.09
N ARG A 97 -40.42 -19.07 -29.62
CA ARG A 97 -41.62 -18.98 -30.45
C ARG A 97 -41.38 -17.87 -31.47
N LYS A 98 -41.37 -18.19 -32.78
CA LYS A 98 -41.30 -17.17 -33.85
C LYS A 98 -42.50 -16.24 -33.71
N LEU A 99 -42.26 -15.03 -33.20
CA LEU A 99 -43.11 -13.87 -33.43
C LEU A 99 -42.42 -13.05 -34.52
N VAL A 100 -43.07 -13.00 -35.67
CA VAL A 100 -42.71 -12.16 -36.82
C VAL A 100 -42.80 -10.70 -36.39
N GLY A 101 -41.71 -9.94 -36.56
CA GLY A 101 -41.75 -8.49 -36.40
C GLY A 101 -40.39 -7.83 -36.19
N SER A 102 -39.79 -7.38 -37.29
CA SER A 102 -38.88 -6.22 -37.42
C SER A 102 -37.58 -6.17 -36.60
N GLY A 103 -36.44 -6.17 -37.32
CA GLY A 103 -35.21 -5.47 -36.91
C GLY A 103 -34.19 -6.28 -36.11
N SER A 104 -33.45 -7.17 -36.79
CA SER A 104 -32.30 -7.86 -36.20
C SER A 104 -31.01 -7.09 -36.56
N HIS A 105 -30.53 -6.25 -35.66
CA HIS A 105 -29.13 -5.78 -35.65
C HIS A 105 -28.45 -6.48 -34.47
N MET A 106 -27.76 -7.59 -34.74
CA MET A 106 -26.93 -8.25 -33.74
C MET A 106 -25.65 -7.42 -33.57
N MET A 107 -25.43 -6.84 -32.40
CA MET A 107 -24.10 -6.38 -32.01
C MET A 107 -23.29 -7.62 -31.67
N ASP A 108 -22.31 -7.93 -32.52
CA ASP A 108 -21.29 -8.92 -32.26
C ASP A 108 -20.41 -8.37 -31.13
N TYR A 109 -20.59 -8.88 -29.91
CA TYR A 109 -19.72 -8.52 -28.79
C TYR A 109 -18.42 -9.33 -28.92
N GLU A 110 -17.49 -8.84 -29.73
CA GLU A 110 -16.08 -9.18 -29.59
C GLU A 110 -15.63 -8.71 -28.20
N MET A 111 -15.51 -9.66 -27.25
CA MET A 111 -14.97 -9.39 -25.93
C MET A 111 -13.44 -9.27 -26.05
N GLY A 112 -12.98 -8.11 -26.53
CA GLY A 112 -11.58 -7.73 -26.50
C GLY A 112 -11.11 -7.47 -25.06
N ASP A 113 -9.90 -7.92 -24.76
CA ASP A 113 -9.17 -7.96 -23.49
C ASP A 113 -8.90 -6.60 -22.78
N GLN A 114 -9.84 -5.67 -22.74
CA GLN A 114 -9.68 -4.39 -22.06
C GLN A 114 -10.97 -3.99 -21.38
N HIS A 115 -11.11 -4.26 -20.09
CA HIS A 115 -11.86 -3.45 -19.09
C HIS A 115 -11.86 -4.16 -17.72
N MET A 116 -10.68 -4.37 -17.13
CA MET A 116 -10.54 -4.87 -15.74
C MET A 116 -10.00 -3.79 -14.78
N PHE A 117 -10.22 -2.50 -15.08
CA PHE A 117 -9.73 -1.39 -14.24
C PHE A 117 -10.82 -0.39 -13.80
N GLN A 118 -12.11 -0.73 -13.88
CA GLN A 118 -13.18 0.15 -13.41
C GLN A 118 -14.23 -0.63 -12.60
N SER A 119 -13.78 -1.30 -11.53
CA SER A 119 -14.72 -1.71 -10.47
C SER A 119 -15.12 -0.46 -9.67
N PRO A 120 -16.42 -0.15 -9.52
CA PRO A 120 -16.90 0.93 -8.65
C PRO A 120 -16.49 0.76 -7.18
N GLU A 121 -16.18 -0.47 -6.77
CA GLU A 121 -15.73 -0.76 -5.39
C GLU A 121 -14.28 -0.29 -5.15
N PHE A 122 -13.41 -0.35 -6.17
CA PHE A 122 -12.00 0.06 -6.04
C PHE A 122 -11.81 1.59 -6.08
N MET A 123 -12.68 2.32 -6.76
CA MET A 123 -12.63 3.79 -6.83
C MET A 123 -13.07 4.46 -5.51
N GLY A 124 -14.03 3.86 -4.79
CA GLY A 124 -14.59 4.42 -3.57
C GLY A 124 -13.62 4.44 -2.38
N GLU A 125 -12.63 3.56 -2.37
CA GLU A 125 -11.66 3.47 -1.27
C GLU A 125 -10.51 4.49 -1.41
N PHE A 126 -10.12 4.82 -2.65
CA PHE A 126 -9.13 5.86 -2.92
C PHE A 126 -9.67 7.28 -2.68
N GLU A 127 -10.95 7.54 -3.00
CA GLU A 127 -11.59 8.85 -2.71
C GLU A 127 -11.81 9.07 -1.22
N ARG A 128 -12.16 8.02 -0.45
CA ARG A 128 -12.34 8.12 1.01
C ARG A 128 -11.06 8.47 1.77
N MET A 129 -9.88 8.10 1.25
CA MET A 129 -8.61 8.41 1.88
C MET A 129 -8.04 9.78 1.51
N SER A 130 -8.51 10.40 0.42
CA SER A 130 -7.92 11.65 -0.09
C SER A 130 -8.57 12.94 0.47
N TYR A 131 -9.85 12.91 0.86
CA TYR A 131 -10.57 14.11 1.35
C TYR A 131 -11.04 14.00 2.80
N GLY A 132 -10.10 13.83 3.72
CA GLY A 132 -10.29 14.05 5.16
C GLY A 132 -10.15 15.52 5.56
N GLY A 133 -10.86 16.43 4.88
CA GLY A 133 -10.79 17.88 5.10
C GLY A 133 -12.10 18.47 5.62
N ASN A 134 -12.22 18.54 6.95
CA ASN A 134 -12.97 19.50 7.76
C ASN A 134 -14.18 20.25 7.12
N SER A 135 -15.42 19.94 7.55
CA SER A 135 -16.50 20.95 7.64
C SER A 135 -17.65 20.54 8.57
N SER A 136 -17.57 20.97 9.83
CA SER A 136 -18.69 20.95 10.76
C SER A 136 -19.74 22.00 10.32
N LYS A 137 -20.82 21.55 9.68
CA LYS A 137 -22.02 22.39 9.46
C LYS A 137 -23.02 22.12 10.59
N LYS A 138 -23.06 23.04 11.56
CA LYS A 138 -24.16 23.14 12.54
C LYS A 138 -25.47 23.44 11.79
N SER A 139 -26.36 22.44 11.74
CA SER A 139 -27.74 22.57 11.29
C SER A 139 -28.57 23.28 12.37
N GLY A 140 -29.17 24.42 11.99
CA GLY A 140 -30.06 25.21 12.83
C GLY A 140 -31.41 24.52 13.04
N LYS A 141 -31.83 24.41 14.32
CA LYS A 141 -33.20 24.07 14.69
C LYS A 141 -33.95 25.35 15.03
N ARG A 142 -34.95 25.70 14.20
CA ARG A 142 -35.96 26.72 14.51
C ARG A 142 -36.88 26.17 15.61
N VAL A 143 -37.06 26.93 16.69
CA VAL A 143 -37.99 26.66 17.79
C VAL A 143 -39.32 27.37 17.49
N PRO A 144 -40.49 26.75 17.72
CA PRO A 144 -41.77 27.42 17.52
C PRO A 144 -42.14 28.31 18.71
N HIS A 145 -42.87 29.37 18.39
CA HIS A 145 -43.33 30.43 19.27
C HIS A 145 -44.49 29.97 20.18
N ARG A 146 -44.46 30.36 21.46
CA ARG A 146 -45.63 30.41 22.34
C ARG A 146 -45.41 31.41 23.46
N GLY A 147 -46.34 32.34 23.65
CA GLY A 147 -46.38 33.33 24.74
C GLY A 147 -46.51 34.74 24.21
#